data_AF-A0A7S2DG45-F1
#
_entry.id   AF-A0A7S2DG45-F1
#
_cell.length_a   1.000
_cell.length_b   1.000
_cell.length_c   1.000
_cell.angle_alpha   90.00
_cell.angle_beta   90.00
_cell.angle_gamma   90.00
#
_symmetry.space_group_name_H-M   'P 1'
#
loop_
_entity.id
_entity.type
_entity.pdbx_description
1 polymer ?
#
loop_
_entity_poly.entity_id
_entity_poly.type
_entity_poly.pdbx_seq_one_letter_code
_entity_poly.pdbx_strand_id
1 'polypeptide(L)'
;MPKSKRDREVPLTQVKKKDYGRKGELVSSIREAVDTYGRLYVFEFADLRSTHMATVRSNWRDSRLFLGKNKIMQIALGSTPEAEYQDNLRSVSKMLRGNTGILCTNRPHDEVLGWFNDFLVDDFAQQGFVAPYDNAGE
;
A
#
# COMPACT_ATOMS: atom_id res chain seq x y z
N MET A 1 23.18 40.60 5.40
CA MET A 1 22.50 40.30 4.13
C MET A 1 22.09 38.83 4.14
N PRO A 2 20.83 38.46 3.91
CA PRO A 2 20.44 37.05 3.82
C PRO A 2 21.18 36.43 2.62
N LYS A 3 22.16 35.59 2.92
CA LYS A 3 23.03 34.94 1.94
C LYS A 3 22.19 33.95 1.11
N SER A 4 22.16 34.19 -0.21
CA SER A 4 21.72 33.25 -1.26
C SER A 4 20.37 32.57 -1.01
N LYS A 5 19.27 33.33 -1.16
CA LYS A 5 17.95 32.75 -1.36
C LYS A 5 17.75 32.60 -2.87
N ARG A 6 17.85 31.37 -3.38
CA ARG A 6 17.59 31.07 -4.80
C ARG A 6 16.12 31.36 -5.09
N ASP A 7 15.87 31.95 -6.25
CA ASP A 7 14.50 32.18 -6.70
C ASP A 7 13.81 30.83 -6.91
N ARG A 8 12.53 30.75 -6.51
CA ARG A 8 11.73 29.54 -6.59
C ARG A 8 10.54 29.85 -7.48
N GLU A 9 10.52 29.27 -8.67
CA GLU A 9 9.37 29.36 -9.56
C GLU A 9 8.11 28.89 -8.83
N VAL A 10 7.11 29.77 -8.77
CA VAL A 10 5.82 29.49 -8.14
C VAL A 10 4.83 29.10 -9.24
N PRO A 11 4.39 27.84 -9.31
CA PRO A 11 3.42 27.41 -10.31
C PRO A 11 2.02 27.96 -9.99
N LEU A 12 1.30 28.40 -11.04
CA LEU A 12 -0.08 28.90 -10.96
C LEU A 12 -1.14 27.78 -11.00
N THR A 13 -0.74 26.54 -10.72
CA THR A 13 -1.63 25.37 -10.76
C THR A 13 -2.62 25.37 -9.59
N GLN A 14 -3.84 24.89 -9.83
CA GLN A 14 -4.90 24.82 -8.80
C GLN A 14 -4.65 23.75 -7.72
N VAL A 15 -3.64 22.89 -7.90
CA VAL A 15 -3.36 21.78 -6.99
C VAL A 15 -2.70 22.31 -5.71
N LYS A 16 -3.41 22.16 -4.59
CA LYS A 16 -2.88 22.46 -3.26
C LYS A 16 -1.92 21.35 -2.79
N LYS A 17 -0.93 21.73 -1.97
CA LYS A 17 -0.05 20.75 -1.33
C LYS A 17 -0.88 19.81 -0.47
N LYS A 18 -0.53 18.51 -0.51
CA LYS A 18 -1.17 17.50 0.33
C LYS A 18 -0.92 17.84 1.80
N ASP A 19 -2.00 17.96 2.56
CA ASP A 19 -1.95 18.28 3.98
C ASP A 19 -1.73 17.03 4.85
N TYR A 20 -1.27 17.24 6.08
CA TYR A 20 -1.04 16.21 7.07
C TYR A 20 -2.34 15.48 7.47
N GLY A 21 -3.50 16.14 7.40
CA GLY A 21 -4.80 15.56 7.76
C GLY A 21 -5.09 14.22 7.06
N ARG A 22 -4.71 14.09 5.79
CA ARG A 22 -4.91 12.85 5.02
C ARG A 22 -4.17 11.63 5.60
N LYS A 23 -3.07 11.85 6.33
CA LYS A 23 -2.36 10.76 7.03
C LYS A 23 -3.15 10.27 8.24
N GLY A 24 -3.78 11.20 8.97
CA GLY A 24 -4.68 10.89 10.07
C GLY A 24 -5.92 10.14 9.59
N GLU A 25 -6.52 10.58 8.48
CA GLU A 25 -7.65 9.88 7.83
C GLU A 25 -7.28 8.44 7.44
N LEU A 26 -6.09 8.22 6.88
CA LEU A 26 -5.62 6.87 6.54
C LEU A 26 -5.51 6.00 7.79
N VAL A 27 -4.96 6.53 8.88
CA VAL A 27 -4.84 5.80 10.16
C VAL A 27 -6.23 5.44 10.71
N SER A 28 -7.16 6.39 10.72
CA SER A 28 -8.54 6.16 11.17
C SER A 28 -9.23 5.10 10.32
N SER A 29 -9.08 5.18 9.00
CA SER A 29 -9.71 4.24 8.06
C SER A 29 -9.16 2.82 8.20
N ILE A 30 -7.86 2.67 8.49
CA ILE A 30 -7.26 1.35 8.74
C ILE A 30 -7.83 0.74 10.03
N ARG A 31 -7.93 1.53 11.11
CA ARG A 31 -8.49 1.05 12.38
C ARG A 31 -9.95 0.65 12.25
N GLU A 32 -10.77 1.46 11.57
CA GLU A 32 -12.16 1.13 11.26
C GLU A 32 -12.28 -0.17 10.44
N ALA A 33 -11.40 -0.37 9.46
CA ALA A 33 -11.38 -1.62 8.69
C ALA A 33 -10.93 -2.83 9.52
N VAL A 34 -9.97 -2.66 10.44
CA VAL A 34 -9.57 -3.73 11.36
C VAL A 34 -10.75 -4.17 12.24
N ASP A 35 -11.58 -3.23 12.69
CA ASP A 35 -12.76 -3.55 13.50
C ASP A 35 -13.92 -4.14 12.68
N THR A 36 -14.01 -3.76 11.40
CA THR A 36 -15.10 -4.21 10.50
C THR A 36 -14.86 -5.59 9.90
N TYR A 37 -13.59 -5.93 9.60
CA TYR A 37 -13.24 -7.17 8.91
C TYR A 37 -12.55 -8.16 9.84
N GLY A 38 -12.94 -9.43 9.76
CA GLY A 38 -12.38 -10.47 10.62
C GLY A 38 -10.98 -10.94 10.23
N ARG A 39 -10.48 -10.58 9.05
CA ARG A 39 -9.16 -11.00 8.56
C ARG A 39 -8.39 -9.85 7.95
N LEU A 40 -7.07 -9.86 8.21
CA LEU A 40 -6.12 -8.90 7.69
C LEU A 40 -4.96 -9.64 7.04
N TYR A 41 -4.63 -9.22 5.82
CA TYR A 41 -3.51 -9.73 5.03
C TYR A 41 -2.53 -8.61 4.70
N VAL A 42 -1.25 -8.96 4.66
CA VAL A 42 -0.19 -8.13 4.10
C VAL A 42 0.21 -8.76 2.78
N PHE A 43 0.16 -7.96 1.71
CA PHE A 43 0.61 -8.39 0.38
C PHE A 43 1.77 -7.53 -0.07
N GLU A 44 2.69 -8.14 -0.80
CA GLU A 44 3.81 -7.46 -1.45
C GLU A 44 3.50 -7.31 -2.94
N PHE A 45 4.00 -6.25 -3.55
CA PHE A 45 3.88 -6.02 -4.99
C PHE A 45 5.19 -5.45 -5.53
N ALA A 46 5.67 -5.96 -6.66
CA ALA A 46 6.92 -5.47 -7.27
C ALA A 46 6.66 -4.19 -8.09
N ASP A 47 5.77 -4.29 -9.07
CA ASP A 47 5.32 -3.16 -9.88
C ASP A 47 3.79 -3.05 -9.79
N LEU A 48 3.32 -1.85 -9.48
CA LEU A 48 1.90 -1.60 -9.33
C LEU A 48 1.53 -0.29 -10.00
N ARG A 49 0.90 -0.41 -11.16
CA ARG A 49 0.27 0.73 -11.83
C ARG A 49 -1.08 1.04 -11.21
N SER A 50 -1.48 2.31 -11.34
CA SER A 50 -2.80 2.77 -10.89
C SER A 50 -3.95 2.00 -11.56
N THR A 51 -3.77 1.59 -12.82
CA THR A 51 -4.70 0.76 -13.58
C THR A 51 -4.88 -0.62 -12.95
N HIS A 52 -3.78 -1.30 -12.65
CA HIS A 52 -3.80 -2.64 -12.04
C HIS A 52 -4.50 -2.59 -10.69
N MET A 53 -4.14 -1.60 -9.86
CA MET A 53 -4.78 -1.41 -8.56
C MET A 53 -6.27 -1.05 -8.66
N ALA A 54 -6.70 -0.36 -9.72
CA ALA A 54 -8.13 -0.13 -9.97
C ALA A 54 -8.87 -1.44 -10.29
N THR A 55 -8.24 -2.35 -11.05
CA THR A 55 -8.76 -3.70 -11.31
C THR A 55 -8.83 -4.52 -10.02
N VAL A 56 -7.77 -4.54 -9.21
CA VAL A 56 -7.78 -5.24 -7.91
C VAL A 56 -8.92 -4.71 -7.04
N ARG A 57 -9.04 -3.39 -6.86
CA ARG A 57 -10.13 -2.78 -6.08
C ARG A 57 -11.52 -3.10 -6.63
N SER A 58 -11.66 -3.26 -7.94
CA SER A 58 -12.94 -3.60 -8.56
C SER A 58 -13.35 -5.04 -8.33
N ASN A 59 -12.39 -5.97 -8.15
CA ASN A 59 -12.66 -7.37 -7.79
C ASN A 59 -12.92 -7.54 -6.29
N TRP A 60 -12.32 -6.67 -5.47
CA TRP A 60 -12.37 -6.70 -4.00
C TRP A 60 -13.24 -5.58 -3.42
N ARG A 61 -14.44 -5.34 -3.97
CA ARG A 61 -15.34 -4.24 -3.57
C ARG A 61 -15.90 -4.38 -2.16
N ASP A 62 -16.09 -5.63 -1.75
CA ASP A 62 -16.53 -6.07 -0.43
C ASP A 62 -15.41 -6.03 0.61
N SER A 63 -14.18 -5.69 0.19
CA SER A 63 -12.98 -5.66 1.04
C SER A 63 -12.34 -4.28 1.00
N ARG A 64 -11.40 -4.03 1.91
CA ARG A 64 -10.66 -2.75 1.96
C ARG A 64 -9.18 -2.95 1.72
N LEU A 65 -8.68 -2.28 0.68
CA LEU A 65 -7.28 -2.26 0.28
C LEU A 65 -6.63 -0.93 0.64
N PHE A 66 -5.57 -0.99 1.43
CA PHE A 66 -4.78 0.17 1.85
C PHE A 66 -3.39 0.11 1.24
N LEU A 67 -3.03 1.20 0.55
CA LEU A 67 -1.66 1.49 0.14
C LEU A 67 -1.30 2.87 0.65
N GLY A 68 -0.17 2.93 1.34
CA GLY A 68 0.33 4.16 1.93
C GLY A 68 1.77 3.99 2.34
N LYS A 69 2.29 5.01 3.03
CA LYS A 69 3.64 4.89 3.59
C LYS A 69 3.63 3.83 4.69
N ASN A 70 4.49 2.81 4.59
CA ASN A 70 4.55 1.70 5.54
C ASN A 70 4.62 2.19 6.98
N LYS A 71 5.39 3.23 7.26
CA LYS A 71 5.49 3.79 8.62
C LYS A 71 4.16 4.30 9.18
N ILE A 72 3.29 4.85 8.33
CA ILE A 72 1.95 5.30 8.76
C ILE A 72 1.06 4.09 9.04
N MET A 73 1.11 3.08 8.19
CA MET A 73 0.36 1.83 8.39
C MET A 73 0.82 1.08 9.66
N GLN A 74 2.12 1.06 9.94
CA GLN A 74 2.70 0.53 11.18
C GLN A 74 2.24 1.27 12.43
N ILE A 75 2.03 2.59 12.34
CA ILE A 75 1.48 3.40 13.44
C ILE A 75 -0.01 3.09 13.63
N ALA A 76 -0.75 2.83 12.55
CA ALA A 76 -2.16 2.49 12.62
C ALA A 76 -2.41 1.17 13.38
N LEU A 77 -1.60 0.14 13.08
CA LEU A 77 -1.66 -1.18 13.71
C LEU A 77 -0.99 -1.25 15.10
N GLY A 78 0.07 -0.45 15.29
CA GLY A 78 0.94 -0.49 16.47
C GLY A 78 2.25 -1.21 16.18
N SER A 79 3.36 -0.66 16.69
CA SER A 79 4.72 -1.22 16.49
C SER A 79 5.30 -1.82 17.78
N THR A 80 4.80 -1.40 18.94
CA THR A 80 5.20 -1.86 20.27
C THR A 80 4.00 -2.46 20.99
N PRO A 81 4.21 -3.36 21.96
CA PRO A 81 3.11 -3.98 22.71
C PRO A 81 2.14 -2.99 23.34
N GLU A 82 2.63 -1.83 23.78
CA GLU A 82 1.83 -0.79 24.44
C GLU A 82 1.01 0.05 23.45
N ALA A 83 1.42 0.06 22.18
CA ALA A 83 0.80 0.85 21.11
C ALA A 83 0.00 -0.01 20.13
N GLU A 84 -0.12 -1.32 20.39
CA GLU A 84 -0.93 -2.24 19.59
C GLU A 84 -2.41 -1.87 19.68
N TYR A 85 -3.04 -1.76 18.52
CA TYR A 85 -4.48 -1.45 18.47
C TYR A 85 -5.33 -2.66 18.90
N GLN A 86 -4.92 -3.86 18.50
CA GLN A 86 -5.46 -5.14 18.94
C GLN A 86 -4.29 -6.12 19.13
N ASP A 87 -4.54 -7.17 19.91
CA ASP A 87 -3.54 -8.20 20.22
C ASP A 87 -2.93 -8.82 18.96
N ASN A 88 -1.60 -8.95 18.96
CA ASN A 88 -0.77 -9.56 17.93
C ASN A 88 -0.61 -8.77 16.62
N LEU A 89 -1.21 -7.58 16.49
CA LEU A 89 -1.06 -6.74 15.29
C LEU A 89 0.37 -6.21 15.08
N ARG A 90 1.19 -6.18 16.13
CA ARG A 90 2.61 -5.83 15.99
C ARG A 90 3.39 -6.77 15.09
N SER A 91 3.02 -8.05 15.06
CA SER A 91 3.67 -9.04 14.19
C SER A 91 3.44 -8.68 12.73
N VAL A 92 2.20 -8.32 12.38
CA VAL A 92 1.80 -7.82 11.05
C VAL A 92 2.54 -6.52 10.73
N SER A 93 2.60 -5.59 11.68
CA SER A 93 3.28 -4.29 11.52
C SER A 93 4.76 -4.45 11.14
N LYS A 94 5.46 -5.45 11.68
CA LYS A 94 6.86 -5.76 11.35
C LYS A 94 7.05 -6.23 9.90
N MET A 95 6.02 -6.83 9.29
CA MET A 95 6.03 -7.33 7.91
C MET A 95 5.88 -6.20 6.89
N LEU A 96 5.42 -5.01 7.29
CA LEU A 96 5.26 -3.84 6.42
C LEU A 96 6.61 -3.22 6.05
N ARG A 97 7.33 -3.85 5.11
CA ARG A 97 8.62 -3.40 4.56
C ARG A 97 8.55 -3.40 3.04
N GLY A 98 9.40 -2.60 2.37
CA GLY A 98 9.40 -2.52 0.91
C GLY A 98 8.05 -2.05 0.33
N ASN A 99 7.66 -2.64 -0.79
CA ASN A 99 6.42 -2.34 -1.49
C ASN A 99 5.29 -3.25 -0.97
N THR A 100 4.73 -2.90 0.18
CA THR A 100 3.68 -3.68 0.85
C THR A 100 2.38 -2.90 1.00
N GLY A 101 1.28 -3.63 1.00
CA GLY A 101 -0.07 -3.12 1.22
C GLY A 101 -0.84 -3.99 2.23
N ILE A 102 -1.96 -3.47 2.71
CA ILE A 102 -2.86 -4.18 3.64
C ILE A 102 -4.19 -4.45 2.93
N LEU A 103 -4.68 -5.67 3.07
CA LEU A 103 -6.03 -6.08 2.68
C LEU A 103 -6.80 -6.51 3.92
N CYS A 104 -7.92 -5.84 4.19
CA CYS A 104 -8.89 -6.26 5.19
C CYS A 104 -10.10 -6.88 4.49
N THR A 105 -10.48 -8.11 4.83
CA THR A 105 -11.51 -8.87 4.12
C THR A 105 -12.22 -9.88 5.03
N ASN A 106 -13.46 -10.24 4.66
CA ASN A 106 -14.22 -11.33 5.29
C ASN A 106 -14.24 -12.60 4.43
N ARG A 107 -13.57 -12.61 3.27
CA ARG A 107 -13.54 -13.77 2.37
C ARG A 107 -12.76 -14.95 2.96
N PRO A 108 -13.10 -16.21 2.59
CA PRO A 108 -12.38 -17.42 2.97
C PRO A 108 -10.89 -17.34 2.65
N HIS A 109 -10.05 -17.87 3.55
CA HIS A 109 -8.58 -17.83 3.41
C HIS A 109 -8.10 -18.42 2.08
N ASP A 110 -8.66 -19.56 1.70
CA ASP A 110 -8.30 -20.28 0.48
C ASP A 110 -8.63 -19.46 -0.78
N GLU A 111 -9.74 -18.70 -0.77
CA GLU A 111 -10.09 -17.82 -1.88
C GLU A 111 -9.13 -16.65 -1.99
N VAL A 112 -8.73 -16.05 -0.86
CA VAL A 112 -7.74 -14.96 -0.88
C VAL A 112 -6.41 -15.44 -1.43
N LEU A 113 -5.89 -16.55 -0.91
CA LEU A 113 -4.62 -17.09 -1.38
C LEU A 113 -4.68 -17.54 -2.84
N GLY A 114 -5.74 -18.26 -3.23
CA GLY A 114 -5.91 -18.69 -4.61
C GLY A 114 -5.92 -17.51 -5.58
N TRP A 115 -6.72 -16.49 -5.28
CA TRP A 115 -6.81 -15.30 -6.13
C TRP A 115 -5.47 -14.55 -6.24
N PHE A 116 -4.75 -14.33 -5.13
CA PHE A 116 -3.47 -13.61 -5.18
C PHE A 116 -2.33 -14.42 -5.81
N ASN A 117 -2.38 -15.76 -5.76
CA ASN A 117 -1.43 -16.62 -6.45
C ASN A 117 -1.66 -16.65 -7.96
N ASP A 118 -2.93 -16.62 -8.39
CA ASP A 118 -3.31 -16.66 -9.79
C ASP A 118 -3.27 -15.27 -10.47
N PHE A 119 -3.28 -14.20 -9.67
CA PHE A 119 -3.30 -12.84 -10.18
C PHE A 119 -1.93 -12.45 -10.75
N LEU A 120 -1.78 -12.59 -12.06
CA LEU A 120 -0.64 -12.13 -12.83
C LEU A 120 -1.10 -11.17 -13.93
N VAL A 121 -0.39 -10.05 -14.09
CA VAL A 121 -0.68 -9.05 -15.11
C VAL A 121 0.58 -8.78 -15.90
N ASP A 122 0.50 -8.97 -17.22
CA ASP A 122 1.59 -8.63 -18.13
C ASP A 122 1.78 -7.12 -18.18
N ASP A 123 3.03 -6.69 -18.01
CA ASP A 123 3.41 -5.28 -18.09
C ASP A 123 4.80 -5.13 -18.70
N PHE A 124 5.08 -3.93 -19.21
CA PHE A 124 6.39 -3.59 -19.74
C PHE A 124 7.43 -3.55 -18.61
N ALA A 125 8.61 -4.10 -18.89
CA ALA A 125 9.73 -4.08 -17.97
C ALA A 125 10.14 -2.63 -17.62
N GLN A 126 10.43 -2.40 -16.34
CA GLN A 126 11.00 -1.13 -15.89
C GLN A 126 12.53 -1.21 -15.82
N GLN A 127 13.18 -0.04 -15.82
CA GLN A 127 14.62 0.04 -15.67
C GLN A 127 15.08 -0.65 -14.38
N GLY A 128 16.06 -1.55 -14.49
CA GLY A 128 16.60 -2.31 -13.37
C GLY A 128 15.90 -3.65 -13.09
N PHE A 129 14.85 -4.00 -13.84
CA PHE A 129 14.30 -5.37 -13.81
C PHE A 129 15.23 -6.34 -14.55
N VAL A 130 15.45 -7.50 -13.94
CA VAL A 130 16.09 -8.64 -14.60
C VAL A 130 15.03 -9.29 -15.49
N ALA A 131 15.36 -9.49 -16.77
CA ALA A 131 14.45 -10.14 -17.70
C ALA A 131 14.16 -11.57 -17.21
N PRO A 132 12.88 -11.96 -17.06
CA PRO A 132 12.53 -13.31 -16.61
C PRO A 132 12.80 -14.38 -17.68
N TYR A 133 12.90 -13.97 -18.95
CA TYR A 133 13.17 -14.83 -20.08
C TYR A 133 14.33 -14.22 -20.89
N ASP A 134 15.29 -15.06 -21.30
CA ASP A 134 16.33 -14.64 -22.24
C ASP A 134 15.70 -14.47 -23.63
N ASN A 135 15.77 -13.25 -24.16
CA ASN A 135 15.50 -13.02 -25.58
C ASN A 135 16.74 -13.41 -26.39
N ALA A 136 17.05 -14.71 -26.42
CA ALA A 136 18.08 -15.24 -27.31
C ALA A 136 17.50 -15.41 -28.72
N GLY A 137 17.62 -14.35 -29.54
CA GLY A 137 17.56 -14.43 -31.01
C GLY A 137 16.50 -13.56 -31.69
N GLU A 138 16.95 -12.48 -32.34
CA GLU A 138 17.16 -12.41 -33.81
C GLU A 138 18.32 -11.46 -34.13
#